data_AF-A0AAE1UA56-F1
#
_entry.id   AF-A0AAE1UA56-F1
#
_cell.length_a   1.000
_cell.length_b   1.000
_cell.length_c   1.000
_cell.angle_alpha   90.00
_cell.angle_beta   90.00
_cell.angle_gamma   90.00
#
_symmetry.space_group_name_H-M   'P 1'
#
loop_
_entity.id
_entity.type
_entity.pdbx_description
1 polymer ?
#
loop_
_entity_poly.entity_id
_entity_poly.type
_entity_poly.pdbx_seq_one_letter_code
_entity_poly.pdbx_strand_id
1 'polypeptide(L)'
;MKSDIVHQSVYELVHSEDREELQRQLMWNSHLTPDQSQLTLQEALHGDQTPLERNFTVRFRCLLDNTSGFLRLDVRGKIKILHGQNRKTEEAPLALFAVCTPFGPPSLLELPQKEVMYKSKHKLDLSLVSMDQK
;
A
#
# COMPACT_ATOMS: atom_id res chain seq x y z
N MET A 1 -10.97 9.33 -18.35
CA MET A 1 -9.66 9.68 -17.72
C MET A 1 -9.07 8.50 -16.95
N LYS A 2 -8.94 7.31 -17.55
CA LYS A 2 -8.25 6.14 -16.95
C LYS A 2 -6.93 5.80 -17.65
N SER A 3 -6.55 6.60 -18.65
CA SER A 3 -5.51 6.26 -19.62
C SER A 3 -4.13 6.85 -19.30
N ASP A 4 -4.05 7.89 -18.48
CA ASP A 4 -2.80 8.65 -18.30
C ASP A 4 -1.78 7.96 -17.37
N ILE A 5 -2.19 6.91 -16.66
CA ILE A 5 -1.35 6.22 -15.65
C ILE A 5 -0.79 4.89 -16.17
N VAL A 6 -1.29 4.41 -17.33
CA VAL A 6 -0.89 3.11 -17.87
C VAL A 6 0.50 3.25 -18.51
N HIS A 7 1.47 2.45 -18.03
CA HIS A 7 2.88 2.43 -18.46
C HIS A 7 3.78 3.59 -17.95
N GLN A 8 3.31 4.40 -17.01
CA GLN A 8 4.18 5.34 -16.30
C GLN A 8 4.84 4.68 -15.09
N SER A 9 6.02 5.17 -14.73
CA SER A 9 6.70 4.72 -13.52
C SER A 9 5.92 5.16 -12.29
N VAL A 10 5.51 4.19 -11.45
CA VAL A 10 4.80 4.48 -10.20
C VAL A 10 5.57 5.45 -9.29
N TYR A 11 6.90 5.48 -9.38
CA TYR A 11 7.77 6.37 -8.60
C TYR A 11 7.62 7.85 -8.94
N GLU A 12 7.11 8.20 -10.12
CA GLU A 12 6.80 9.58 -10.49
C GLU A 12 5.54 10.08 -9.78
N LEU A 13 4.62 9.15 -9.51
CA LEU A 13 3.34 9.40 -8.85
C LEU A 13 3.45 9.35 -7.33
N VAL A 14 4.55 8.86 -6.77
CA VAL A 14 4.72 8.67 -5.32
C VAL A 14 5.57 9.79 -4.72
N HIS A 15 5.23 10.20 -3.50
CA HIS A 15 6.00 11.20 -2.74
C HIS A 15 7.46 10.74 -2.59
N SER A 16 8.42 11.67 -2.73
CA SER A 16 9.85 11.34 -2.78
C SER A 16 10.33 10.55 -1.56
N GLU A 17 9.87 10.93 -0.36
CA GLU A 17 10.18 10.24 0.91
C GLU A 17 9.66 8.80 0.98
N ASP A 18 8.61 8.45 0.22
CA ASP A 18 7.98 7.13 0.30
C ASP A 18 8.58 6.16 -0.76
N ARG A 19 9.45 6.64 -1.65
CA ARG A 19 9.96 5.85 -2.80
C ARG A 19 10.81 4.66 -2.38
N GLU A 20 11.69 4.84 -1.41
CA GLU A 20 12.57 3.77 -0.93
C GLU A 20 11.76 2.67 -0.22
N GLU A 21 10.79 3.07 0.62
CA GLU A 21 9.86 2.13 1.24
C GLU A 21 9.05 1.38 0.18
N LEU A 22 8.48 2.08 -0.81
CA LEU A 22 7.75 1.44 -1.90
C LEU A 22 8.62 0.43 -2.66
N GLN A 23 9.89 0.76 -2.91
CA GLN A 23 10.82 -0.19 -3.53
C GLN A 23 11.00 -1.44 -2.67
N ARG A 24 11.17 -1.29 -1.35
CA ARG A 24 11.23 -2.44 -0.43
C ARG A 24 9.91 -3.23 -0.45
N GLN A 25 8.76 -2.59 -0.48
CA GLN A 25 7.46 -3.26 -0.59
C GLN A 25 7.29 -4.02 -1.91
N LEU A 26 7.93 -3.61 -3.00
CA LEU A 26 7.88 -4.31 -4.29
C LEU A 26 8.87 -5.48 -4.38
N MET A 27 9.92 -5.49 -3.57
CA MET A 27 10.84 -6.64 -3.46
C MET A 27 10.11 -7.81 -2.78
N TRP A 28 10.13 -8.98 -3.38
CA TRP A 28 9.38 -10.14 -2.88
C TRP A 28 9.91 -10.65 -1.53
N ASN A 29 11.22 -10.53 -1.31
CA ASN A 29 11.94 -11.06 -0.16
C ASN A 29 12.12 -10.07 1.00
N SER A 30 11.59 -8.85 0.89
CA SER A 30 11.79 -7.79 1.89
C SER A 30 11.15 -8.07 3.25
N HIS A 31 10.13 -8.93 3.29
CA HIS A 31 9.39 -9.30 4.50
C HIS A 31 9.75 -10.71 4.99
N LEU A 32 10.81 -11.33 4.46
CA LEU A 32 11.28 -12.61 4.97
C LEU A 32 11.87 -12.43 6.38
N THR A 33 11.52 -13.34 7.27
CA THR A 33 12.17 -13.42 8.58
C THR A 33 13.60 -13.97 8.44
N PRO A 34 14.49 -13.80 9.44
CA PRO A 34 15.83 -14.38 9.40
C PRO A 34 15.83 -15.90 9.14
N ASP A 35 14.86 -16.60 9.72
CA ASP A 35 14.65 -18.05 9.57
C ASP A 35 14.25 -18.45 8.14
N GLN A 36 13.74 -17.49 7.38
CA GLN A 36 13.29 -17.61 6.00
C GLN A 36 14.31 -17.08 4.98
N SER A 37 15.50 -16.69 5.41
CA SER A 37 16.51 -16.06 4.56
C SER A 37 16.99 -16.91 3.37
N GLN A 38 16.85 -18.23 3.45
CA GLN A 38 17.20 -19.17 2.38
C GLN A 38 16.03 -19.58 1.49
N LEU A 39 14.81 -19.10 1.75
CA LEU A 39 13.66 -19.40 0.89
C LEU A 39 13.93 -18.89 -0.52
N THR A 40 13.63 -19.73 -1.49
CA THR A 40 13.64 -19.33 -2.90
C THR A 40 12.29 -18.72 -3.28
N LEU A 41 12.28 -17.93 -4.35
CA LEU A 41 11.04 -17.36 -4.88
C LEU A 41 10.03 -18.45 -5.25
N GLN A 42 10.47 -19.58 -5.80
CA GLN A 42 9.56 -20.67 -6.18
C GLN A 42 8.90 -21.28 -4.95
N GLU A 43 9.64 -21.52 -3.87
CA GLU A 43 9.08 -22.04 -2.62
C GLU A 43 8.10 -21.05 -2.00
N ALA A 44 8.41 -19.74 -2.03
CA ALA A 44 7.49 -18.72 -1.53
C ALA A 44 6.19 -18.61 -2.35
N LEU A 45 6.25 -18.89 -3.67
CA LEU A 45 5.08 -18.87 -4.55
C LEU A 45 4.19 -20.12 -4.40
N HIS A 46 4.80 -21.28 -4.14
CA HIS A 46 4.09 -22.57 -4.03
C HIS A 46 3.70 -22.95 -2.60
N GLY A 47 4.40 -22.41 -1.60
CA GLY A 47 4.18 -22.69 -0.17
C GLY A 47 3.29 -21.66 0.50
N ASP A 48 3.63 -21.34 1.75
CA ASP A 48 2.95 -20.27 2.48
C ASP A 48 3.30 -18.91 1.84
N GLN A 49 2.30 -18.29 1.23
CA GLN A 49 2.46 -17.02 0.53
C GLN A 49 2.32 -15.81 1.46
N THR A 50 2.24 -15.99 2.77
CA THR A 50 2.23 -14.88 3.75
C THR A 50 3.40 -13.90 3.56
N PRO A 51 4.64 -14.31 3.23
CA PRO A 51 5.74 -13.35 3.07
C PRO A 51 5.62 -12.52 1.79
N LEU A 52 4.70 -12.87 0.89
CA LEU A 52 4.39 -12.12 -0.33
C LEU A 52 3.25 -11.11 -0.14
N GLU A 53 2.57 -11.13 1.01
CA GLU A 53 1.54 -10.15 1.34
C GLU A 53 2.15 -8.79 1.66
N ARG A 54 1.47 -7.73 1.22
CA ARG A 54 1.89 -6.35 1.40
C ARG A 54 0.76 -5.56 2.02
N ASN A 55 1.07 -4.88 3.10
CA ASN A 55 0.19 -3.96 3.78
C ASN A 55 1.02 -2.76 4.21
N PHE A 56 0.83 -1.64 3.51
CA PHE A 56 1.60 -0.43 3.78
C PHE A 56 0.80 0.81 3.39
N THR A 57 1.25 1.95 3.89
CA THR A 57 0.68 3.24 3.55
C THR A 57 1.65 4.01 2.66
N VAL A 58 1.13 4.70 1.64
CA VAL A 58 1.95 5.47 0.69
C VAL A 58 1.20 6.72 0.22
N ARG A 59 1.93 7.81 -0.02
CA ARG A 59 1.36 9.05 -0.57
C ARG A 59 1.52 9.08 -2.09
N PHE A 60 0.40 9.14 -2.78
CA PHE A 60 0.34 9.36 -4.22
C PHE A 60 0.00 10.81 -4.53
N ARG A 61 0.58 11.37 -5.61
CA ARG A 61 0.19 12.68 -6.14
C ARG A 61 -1.29 12.65 -6.47
N CYS A 62 -2.01 13.63 -5.95
CA CYS A 62 -3.43 13.82 -6.17
C CYS A 62 -3.64 15.20 -6.78
N LEU A 63 -4.04 15.24 -8.04
CA LEU A 63 -4.29 16.49 -8.77
C LEU A 63 -5.54 17.25 -8.27
N LEU A 64 -6.40 16.58 -7.50
CA LEU A 64 -7.65 17.13 -6.97
C LEU A 64 -7.52 17.64 -5.51
N ASP A 65 -6.36 17.43 -4.87
CA ASP A 65 -6.12 17.88 -3.49
C ASP A 65 -5.56 19.32 -3.49
N ASN A 66 -6.31 20.25 -2.91
CA ASN A 66 -5.92 21.66 -2.78
C ASN A 66 -5.01 21.95 -1.58
N THR A 67 -4.62 20.92 -0.81
CA THR A 67 -3.73 21.11 0.35
C THR A 67 -2.27 20.80 0.02
N SER A 68 -1.90 19.53 -0.02
CA SER A 68 -0.53 19.07 -0.23
C SER A 68 -0.27 18.61 -1.66
N GLY A 69 -1.32 18.34 -2.43
CA GLY A 69 -1.24 17.70 -3.73
C GLY A 69 -0.93 16.20 -3.63
N PHE A 70 -1.13 15.59 -2.45
CA PHE A 70 -0.90 14.18 -2.20
C PHE A 70 -2.04 13.55 -1.40
N LEU A 71 -2.47 12.37 -1.83
CA LEU A 71 -3.42 11.52 -1.12
C LEU A 71 -2.68 10.34 -0.49
N ARG A 72 -2.86 10.15 0.81
CA ARG A 72 -2.37 8.98 1.53
C ARG A 72 -3.30 7.80 1.26
N LEU A 73 -2.75 6.68 0.84
CA LEU A 73 -3.47 5.45 0.53
C LEU A 73 -2.98 4.31 1.43
N ASP A 74 -3.90 3.55 2.00
CA ASP A 74 -3.67 2.21 2.53
C ASP A 74 -3.66 1.22 1.36
N VAL A 75 -2.57 0.48 1.21
CA VAL A 75 -2.35 -0.44 0.10
C VAL A 75 -2.26 -1.86 0.66
N ARG A 76 -3.21 -2.70 0.26
CA ARG A 76 -3.28 -4.10 0.66
C ARG A 76 -3.28 -4.99 -0.56
N GLY A 77 -2.33 -5.92 -0.62
CA GLY A 77 -2.12 -6.73 -1.80
C GLY A 77 -1.10 -7.84 -1.62
N LYS A 78 -0.68 -8.40 -2.76
CA LYS A 78 0.28 -9.51 -2.79
C LYS A 78 1.16 -9.44 -4.03
N ILE A 79 2.44 -9.80 -3.85
CA ILE A 79 3.39 -10.00 -4.95
C ILE A 79 3.08 -11.32 -5.68
N LYS A 80 2.93 -11.26 -7.00
CA LYS A 80 2.68 -12.43 -7.87
C LYS A 80 3.44 -12.31 -9.18
N ILE A 81 3.55 -13.43 -9.89
CA ILE A 81 4.08 -13.43 -11.26
C ILE A 81 3.14 -12.64 -12.19
N LEU A 82 3.71 -11.75 -12.98
CA LEU A 82 3.03 -11.03 -14.04
C LEU A 82 3.18 -11.78 -15.37
N HIS A 83 2.17 -12.58 -15.69
CA HIS A 83 2.14 -13.34 -16.94
C HIS A 83 1.94 -12.46 -18.18
N GLY A 84 2.33 -12.95 -19.35
CA GLY A 84 2.08 -12.30 -20.64
C GLY A 84 3.05 -11.14 -20.99
N GLN A 85 4.14 -10.97 -20.24
CA GLN A 85 5.16 -9.99 -20.57
C GLN A 85 6.02 -10.48 -21.75
N ASN A 86 6.12 -9.68 -22.81
CA ASN A 86 6.96 -9.98 -23.98
C ASN A 86 8.43 -9.58 -23.72
N ARG A 87 8.98 -10.02 -22.59
CA ARG A 87 10.38 -9.78 -22.21
C ARG A 87 11.08 -11.14 -22.04
N LYS A 88 12.21 -11.30 -22.71
CA LYS A 88 13.12 -12.44 -22.52
C LYS A 88 13.98 -12.17 -21.28
N THR A 89 13.40 -12.25 -20.09
CA THR A 89 14.14 -12.25 -18.82
C THR A 89 14.36 -13.69 -18.36
N GLU A 90 15.52 -13.98 -17.75
CA GLU A 90 15.80 -15.31 -17.19
C GLU A 90 14.84 -15.63 -16.03
N GLU A 91 14.40 -14.62 -15.30
CA GLU A 91 13.41 -14.74 -14.23
C GLU A 91 12.03 -14.20 -14.63
N ALA A 92 10.98 -14.82 -14.10
CA ALA A 92 9.61 -14.40 -14.32
C ALA A 92 9.37 -13.03 -13.64
N PRO A 93 8.82 -12.03 -14.35
CA PRO A 93 8.60 -10.71 -13.77
C PRO A 93 7.54 -10.79 -12.66
N LEU A 94 7.80 -10.09 -11.55
CA LEU A 94 6.88 -9.98 -10.42
C LEU A 94 6.15 -8.63 -10.44
N ALA A 95 4.93 -8.62 -9.92
CA ALA A 95 4.14 -7.41 -9.74
C ALA A 95 3.34 -7.46 -8.43
N LEU A 96 3.07 -6.28 -7.87
CA LEU A 96 2.13 -6.11 -6.76
C LEU A 96 0.71 -5.97 -7.30
N PHE A 97 -0.16 -6.90 -6.90
CA PHE A 97 -1.60 -6.80 -7.12
C PHE A 97 -2.24 -6.35 -5.82
N ALA A 98 -2.78 -5.13 -5.81
CA ALA A 98 -3.27 -4.50 -4.59
C ALA A 98 -4.55 -3.69 -4.79
N VAL A 99 -5.26 -3.50 -3.68
CA VAL A 99 -6.33 -2.54 -3.51
C VAL A 99 -5.76 -1.35 -2.74
N CYS A 100 -6.00 -0.14 -3.25
CA CYS A 100 -5.61 1.09 -2.59
C CYS A 100 -6.85 1.81 -2.07
N THR A 101 -6.94 2.02 -0.77
CA THR A 101 -8.04 2.74 -0.12
C THR A 101 -7.54 4.06 0.46
N PRO A 102 -8.23 5.20 0.23
CA PRO A 102 -7.88 6.47 0.88
C PRO A 102 -7.75 6.32 2.40
N PHE A 103 -6.62 6.78 2.94
CA PHE A 103 -6.34 6.73 4.37
C PHE A 103 -6.93 7.96 5.05
N GLY A 104 -7.94 7.76 5.89
CA GLY A 104 -8.62 8.82 6.63
C GLY A 104 -10.14 8.59 6.70
N PRO A 105 -10.88 9.39 7.50
CA PRO A 105 -12.34 9.33 7.46
C PRO A 105 -12.83 9.59 6.03
N PRO A 106 -13.91 8.91 5.57
CA PRO A 106 -14.50 9.18 4.27
C PRO A 106 -14.80 10.68 4.15
N SER A 107 -14.64 11.22 2.94
CA SER A 107 -14.90 12.63 2.70
C SER A 107 -16.31 12.99 3.20
N LEU A 108 -16.45 14.13 3.89
CA LEU A 108 -17.72 14.61 4.48
C LEU A 108 -18.90 14.65 3.49
N LEU A 109 -18.61 14.57 2.19
CA LEU A 109 -19.56 14.64 1.09
C LEU A 109 -20.17 13.29 0.71
N GLU A 110 -19.68 12.16 1.23
CA GLU A 110 -19.99 10.84 0.65
C GLU A 110 -20.88 9.89 1.44
N LEU A 111 -21.31 10.13 2.70
CA LEU A 111 -22.34 9.25 3.32
C LEU A 111 -23.23 9.92 4.39
N PRO A 112 -24.52 9.52 4.49
CA PRO A 112 -25.34 9.75 5.68
C PRO A 112 -24.79 8.89 6.83
N GLN A 113 -24.13 9.54 7.80
CA GLN A 113 -23.56 8.88 8.97
C GLN A 113 -24.64 8.22 9.83
N LYS A 114 -24.65 6.89 9.87
CA LYS A 114 -25.06 6.17 11.09
C LYS A 114 -23.78 6.02 11.92
N GLU A 115 -23.49 7.00 12.77
CA GLU A 115 -22.32 6.97 13.66
C GLU A 115 -22.48 5.82 14.67
N VAL A 116 -21.83 4.68 14.42
CA VAL A 116 -21.67 3.58 15.40
C VAL A 116 -20.20 3.47 15.81
N MET A 117 -19.40 4.52 15.61
CA MET A 117 -17.97 4.49 15.88
C MET A 117 -17.64 5.37 17.08
N TYR A 118 -17.01 4.76 18.08
CA TYR A 118 -16.59 5.41 19.31
C TYR A 118 -15.33 6.24 19.05
N LYS A 119 -15.33 7.53 19.39
CA LYS A 119 -14.20 8.43 19.14
C LYS A 119 -13.39 8.60 20.42
N SER A 120 -12.07 8.58 20.27
CA SER A 120 -11.12 8.95 21.33
C SER A 120 -10.07 9.91 20.79
N LYS A 121 -9.64 10.83 21.63
CA LYS A 121 -8.58 11.81 21.35
C LYS A 121 -7.38 11.48 22.22
N HIS A 122 -6.22 11.40 21.61
CA HIS A 122 -4.96 11.11 22.28
C HIS A 122 -3.93 12.19 21.96
N LYS A 123 -2.97 12.39 22.85
CA LYS A 123 -1.74 13.12 22.53
C LYS A 123 -0.85 12.25 21.63
N LEU A 124 0.24 12.82 21.11
CA LEU A 124 1.23 12.11 20.29
C LEU A 124 1.98 11.01 21.08
N ASP A 125 2.01 11.11 22.41
CA ASP A 125 2.51 10.07 23.31
C ASP A 125 1.46 8.98 23.62
N LEU A 126 0.35 8.97 22.87
CA LEU A 126 -0.80 8.09 23.03
C LEU A 126 -1.59 8.27 24.33
N SER A 127 -1.23 9.22 25.20
CA SER A 127 -2.03 9.51 26.40
C SER A 127 -3.43 9.99 26.05
N LEU A 128 -4.44 9.39 26.69
CA LEU A 128 -5.84 9.72 26.44
C LEU A 128 -6.16 11.13 26.93
N VAL A 129 -6.78 11.92 26.06
CA VAL A 129 -7.26 13.27 26.35
C VAL A 129 -8.76 13.28 26.60
N SER A 130 -9.53 12.61 25.73
CA SER A 130 -10.98 12.54 25.84
C SER A 130 -11.54 11.37 25.04
N MET A 131 -12.75 10.94 25.36
CA MET A 131 -13.45 9.84 24.71
C MET A 131 -14.96 10.11 24.75
N ASP A 132 -15.71 9.64 23.76
CA ASP A 132 -17.17 9.81 23.73
C ASP A 132 -17.80 9.20 25.00
N GLN A 133 -18.75 9.89 25.62
CA GLN A 133 -19.54 9.29 26.69
C GLN A 133 -20.72 8.54 26.07
N LYS A 134 -21.01 7.37 26.65
CA LYS A 134 -21.99 6.41 26.16
C LYS A 134 -23.41 6.99 26.11
#